data_AF-A0A936ARU4-F1
#
_entry.id   AF-A0A936ARU4-F1
#
_cell.length_a   1.000
_cell.length_b   1.000
_cell.length_c   1.000
_cell.angle_alpha   90.00
_cell.angle_beta   90.00
_cell.angle_gamma   90.00
#
_symmetry.space_group_name_H-M   'P 1'
#
loop_
_entity.id
_entity.type
_entity.pdbx_description
1 polymer ?
#
loop_
_entity_poly.entity_id
_entity_poly.type
_entity_poly.pdbx_seq_one_letter_code
_entity_poly.pdbx_strand_id
1 'polypeptide(L)'
;MNEGNDQLREAIEGQKGLYPVEYATPVHPTGDGTSGIVASHSLIPEALKHAFSTFGALMSPDLPLERRQHEMIATMVSVINRCHY
;
A
#
# COMPACT_ATOMS: atom_id res chain seq x y z
N MET A 1 -1.57 -3.89 26.40
CA MET A 1 -1.26 -3.24 25.11
C MET A 1 0.25 -3.15 25.03
N ASN A 2 0.84 -3.62 23.94
CA ASN A 2 2.29 -3.61 23.73
C ASN A 2 2.60 -2.41 22.82
N GLU A 3 3.62 -1.62 23.16
CA GLU A 3 3.97 -0.36 22.47
C GLU A 3 4.13 -0.53 20.95
N GLY A 4 4.67 -1.67 20.51
CA GLY A 4 4.80 -2.00 19.09
C GLY A 4 3.46 -2.19 18.35
N ASN A 5 2.41 -2.65 19.04
CA ASN A 5 1.07 -2.75 18.45
C ASN A 5 0.43 -1.37 18.26
N ASP A 6 0.71 -0.44 19.18
CA ASP A 6 0.17 0.92 19.10
C ASP A 6 0.84 1.72 17.98
N GLN A 7 2.17 1.61 17.84
CA GLN A 7 2.93 2.20 16.72
C GLN A 7 2.48 1.65 15.36
N LEU A 8 2.28 0.34 15.26
CA LEU A 8 1.79 -0.28 14.03
C LEU A 8 0.37 0.22 13.67
N ARG A 9 -0.52 0.32 14.66
CA ARG A 9 -1.87 0.85 14.44
C ARG A 9 -1.84 2.28 13.92
N GLU A 10 -1.05 3.15 14.54
CA GLU A 10 -0.90 4.54 14.11
C GLU A 10 -0.32 4.63 12.68
N ALA A 11 0.69 3.82 12.37
CA ALA A 11 1.27 3.76 11.03
C ALA A 11 0.24 3.34 9.96
N ILE A 12 -0.60 2.35 10.25
CA ILE A 12 -1.67 1.91 9.35
C ILE A 12 -2.72 3.00 9.17
N GLU A 13 -3.18 3.62 10.27
CA GLU A 13 -4.18 4.69 10.24
C GLU A 13 -3.68 5.91 9.45
N GLY A 14 -2.41 6.28 9.63
CA GLY A 14 -1.80 7.45 8.99
C GLY A 14 -1.66 7.35 7.47
N GLN A 15 -1.57 6.14 6.91
CA GLN A 15 -1.51 5.95 5.44
C GLN A 15 -2.91 5.74 4.82
N LYS A 16 -3.89 5.24 5.58
CA LYS A 16 -5.15 4.72 5.01
C LYS A 16 -5.97 5.78 4.27
N GLY A 17 -5.86 7.04 4.68
CA GLY A 17 -6.54 8.17 4.04
C GLY A 17 -5.95 8.59 2.69
N LEU A 18 -4.79 8.05 2.30
CA LEU A 18 -4.09 8.42 1.06
C LEU A 18 -4.46 7.52 -0.13
N TYR A 19 -5.22 6.45 0.11
CA TYR A 19 -5.47 5.44 -0.92
C TYR A 19 -6.72 5.70 -1.75
N PRO A 20 -6.74 5.25 -3.02
CA PRO A 20 -7.97 5.16 -3.79
C PRO A 20 -9.03 4.30 -3.10
N VAL A 21 -10.30 4.64 -3.30
CA VAL A 21 -11.47 3.98 -2.67
C VAL A 21 -11.54 2.48 -2.96
N GLU A 22 -10.98 2.04 -4.10
CA GLU A 22 -10.91 0.65 -4.51
C GLU A 22 -10.09 -0.21 -3.53
N TYR A 23 -9.15 0.39 -2.79
CA TYR A 23 -8.38 -0.29 -1.74
C TYR A 23 -9.11 -0.37 -0.39
N ALA A 24 -10.31 0.21 -0.27
CA ALA A 24 -11.09 0.14 0.96
C ALA A 24 -11.59 -1.30 1.26
N THR A 25 -11.74 -2.12 0.22
CA THR A 25 -12.15 -3.51 0.33
C THR A 25 -10.98 -4.41 -0.09
N PRO A 26 -10.50 -5.32 0.77
CA PRO A 26 -9.44 -6.26 0.40
C PRO A 26 -9.88 -7.13 -0.78
N VAL A 27 -9.11 -7.09 -1.87
CA VAL A 27 -9.38 -7.86 -3.11
C VAL A 27 -8.78 -9.27 -3.13
N HIS A 28 -7.86 -9.58 -2.21
CA HIS A 28 -7.24 -10.89 -2.11
C HIS A 28 -7.49 -11.54 -0.75
N PRO A 29 -8.12 -12.73 -0.71
CA PRO A 29 -8.06 -13.57 0.48
C PRO A 29 -6.64 -14.17 0.55
N THR A 30 -5.72 -13.50 1.23
CA THR A 30 -4.52 -14.20 1.70
C THR A 30 -4.94 -15.09 2.89
N GLY A 31 -4.25 -16.21 3.12
CA GLY A 31 -4.60 -17.15 4.18
C GLY A 31 -4.68 -16.54 5.60
N ASP A 32 -4.11 -15.34 5.77
CA ASP A 32 -4.10 -14.51 6.97
C ASP A 32 -4.86 -13.17 6.83
N GLY A 33 -5.40 -12.84 5.64
CA GLY A 33 -6.15 -11.60 5.38
C GLY A 33 -5.32 -10.34 5.08
N THR A 34 -3.98 -10.43 5.06
CA THR A 34 -3.06 -9.35 4.66
C THR A 34 -2.23 -9.66 3.41
N SER A 35 -2.19 -8.75 2.44
CA SER A 35 -1.27 -8.87 1.30
C SER A 35 0.19 -9.06 1.78
N GLY A 36 0.97 -9.91 1.11
CA GLY A 36 2.33 -10.25 1.55
C GLY A 36 3.26 -9.03 1.70
N ILE A 37 3.04 -8.00 0.89
CA ILE A 37 3.75 -6.71 1.00
C ILE A 37 3.37 -5.98 2.30
N VAL A 38 2.08 -5.84 2.63
CA VAL A 38 1.63 -5.16 3.87
C VAL A 38 2.11 -5.93 5.10
N ALA A 39 1.98 -7.26 5.11
CA ALA A 39 2.42 -8.10 6.22
C ALA A 39 3.93 -7.95 6.47
N SER A 40 4.74 -8.02 5.42
CA SER A 40 6.21 -7.87 5.54
C SER A 40 6.62 -6.50 6.08
N HIS A 41 5.97 -5.42 5.64
CA HIS A 41 6.31 -4.07 6.09
C HIS A 41 5.80 -3.79 7.51
N SER A 42 4.75 -4.48 7.97
CA SER A 42 4.23 -4.31 9.35
C SER A 42 5.24 -4.67 10.45
N LEU A 43 6.29 -5.45 10.11
CA LEU A 43 7.40 -5.76 11.01
C LEU A 43 8.23 -4.53 11.40
N ILE A 44 8.18 -3.46 10.60
CA ILE A 44 8.89 -2.20 10.83
C ILE A 44 7.89 -1.04 10.57
N PRO A 45 7.14 -0.58 11.60
CA PRO A 45 6.04 0.38 11.43
C PRO A 45 6.40 1.67 10.67
N GLU A 46 7.59 2.23 10.89
CA GLU A 46 8.03 3.42 10.13
C GLU A 46 8.27 3.11 8.64
N ALA A 47 8.80 1.93 8.31
CA ALA A 47 8.96 1.51 6.92
C ALA A 47 7.61 1.31 6.25
N LEU A 48 6.64 0.69 6.95
CA LEU A 48 5.26 0.60 6.51
C LEU A 48 4.72 1.99 6.18
N LYS A 49 4.74 2.91 7.14
CA LYS A 49 4.25 4.28 6.97
C LYS A 49 4.85 4.94 5.72
N HIS A 50 6.17 4.96 5.60
CA HIS A 50 6.83 5.65 4.48
C HIS A 50 6.58 5.01 3.11
N ALA A 51 6.67 3.68 3.01
CA ALA A 51 6.46 2.97 1.75
C ALA A 51 5.04 3.19 1.23
N PHE A 52 4.07 3.11 2.14
CA PHE A 52 2.67 3.23 1.80
C PHE A 52 2.18 4.67 1.65
N SER A 53 2.76 5.65 2.35
CA SER A 53 2.57 7.06 2.01
C SER A 53 3.09 7.41 0.62
N THR A 54 4.23 6.83 0.22
CA THR A 54 4.76 6.98 -1.16
C THR A 54 3.77 6.41 -2.17
N PHE A 55 3.24 5.22 -1.92
CA PHE A 55 2.21 4.62 -2.77
C PHE A 55 0.97 5.52 -2.91
N GLY A 56 0.44 6.05 -1.80
CA GLY A 56 -0.70 6.96 -1.83
C GLY A 56 -0.44 8.22 -2.66
N ALA A 57 0.73 8.84 -2.50
CA ALA A 57 1.11 10.01 -3.30
C ALA A 57 1.20 9.70 -4.80
N LEU A 58 1.74 8.53 -5.18
CA LEU A 58 1.83 8.07 -6.57
C LEU A 58 0.46 7.73 -7.19
N MET A 59 -0.56 7.51 -6.37
CA MET A 59 -1.92 7.15 -6.80
C MET A 59 -2.92 8.30 -6.64
N SER A 60 -2.45 9.51 -6.27
CA SER A 60 -3.31 10.65 -5.96
C SER A 60 -4.22 11.03 -7.13
N PRO A 61 -5.53 11.28 -6.89
CA PRO A 61 -6.45 11.74 -7.93
C PRO A 61 -6.16 13.17 -8.42
N ASP A 62 -5.32 13.93 -7.73
CA ASP A 62 -4.92 15.29 -8.10
C ASP A 62 -3.85 15.30 -9.22
N LEU A 63 -3.26 14.14 -9.53
CA LEU A 63 -2.33 14.01 -10.65
C LEU A 63 -3.08 14.09 -11.99
N PRO A 64 -2.45 14.57 -13.07
CA PRO A 64 -3.05 14.61 -14.41
C PRO A 64 -3.08 13.22 -15.07
N LEU A 65 -3.48 12.19 -14.31
CA LEU A 65 -3.50 10.80 -14.70
C LEU A 65 -4.78 10.14 -14.22
N GLU A 66 -5.41 9.36 -15.09
CA GLU A 66 -6.54 8.53 -14.73
C GLU A 66 -6.10 7.27 -13.98
N ARG A 67 -7.01 6.68 -13.19
CA ARG A 67 -6.74 5.44 -12.44
C ARG A 67 -6.13 4.34 -13.31
N ARG A 68 -6.65 4.13 -14.52
CA ARG A 68 -6.12 3.14 -15.47
C ARG A 68 -4.69 3.42 -15.92
N GLN A 69 -4.28 4.69 -15.98
CA GLN A 69 -2.93 5.09 -16.38
C GLN A 69 -1.93 4.85 -15.25
N HIS A 70 -2.30 5.15 -14.01
CA HIS A 70 -1.52 4.75 -12.85
C HIS A 70 -1.29 3.22 -12.80
N GLU A 71 -2.33 2.41 -13.06
CA GLU A 71 -2.19 0.94 -13.11
C GLU A 71 -1.33 0.47 -14.29
N MET A 72 -1.47 1.10 -15.45
CA MET A 72 -0.61 0.83 -16.60
C MET A 72 0.86 1.10 -16.25
N ILE A 73 1.17 2.21 -15.57
CA ILE A 73 2.54 2.53 -15.14
C ILE A 73 3.04 1.47 -14.16
N ALA A 74 2.27 1.14 -13.12
CA ALA A 74 2.66 0.12 -12.12
C ALA A 74 2.92 -1.25 -12.77
N THR A 75 2.06 -1.64 -13.71
CA THR A 75 2.19 -2.87 -14.49
C THR A 75 3.48 -2.85 -15.33
N MET A 76 3.71 -1.77 -16.09
CA MET A 76 4.88 -1.67 -16.96
C MET A 76 6.20 -1.67 -16.16
N VAL A 77 6.24 -0.96 -15.03
CA VAL A 77 7.41 -0.97 -14.13
C VAL A 77 7.65 -2.37 -13.58
N SER A 78 6.60 -3.08 -13.18
CA SER A 78 6.71 -4.46 -12.67
C SER A 78 7.22 -5.42 -13.74
N VAL A 79 6.72 -5.33 -14.97
CA VAL A 79 7.17 -6.13 -16.13
C VAL A 79 8.64 -5.86 -16.44
N ILE A 80 9.05 -4.59 -16.49
CA ILE A 80 10.45 -4.21 -16.77
C ILE A 80 11.38 -4.79 -15.69
N ASN A 81 10.94 -4.80 -14.44
CA ASN A 81 11.71 -5.35 -13.31
C ASN A 81 11.52 -6.86 -13.09
N ARG A 82 10.70 -7.54 -13.92
CA ARG A 82 10.36 -8.97 -13.75
C ARG A 82 9.82 -9.28 -12.35
N CYS A 83 9.03 -8.35 -11.79
CA CYS A 83 8.45 -8.47 -10.47
C CYS A 83 7.21 -9.38 -10.52
N HIS A 84 7.20 -10.41 -9.67
CA HIS A 84 6.08 -11.32 -9.46
C HIS A 84 5.78 -11.37 -7.96
N TYR A 85 4.52 -11.13 -7.59
CA TYR A 85 4.01 -11.15 -6.21
C TYR A 85 3.37 -12.48 -5.85
#